data_AF-A0AAD9V176-F1
#
_entry.id   AF-A0AAD9V176-F1
#
_cell.length_a   1.000
_cell.length_b   1.000
_cell.length_c   1.000
_cell.angle_alpha   90.00
_cell.angle_beta   90.00
_cell.angle_gamma   90.00
#
_symmetry.space_group_name_H-M   'P 1'
#
loop_
_entity.id
_entity.type
_entity.pdbx_description
1 polymer ?
#
loop_
_entity_poly.entity_id
_entity_poly.type
_entity_poly.pdbx_seq_one_letter_code
_entity_poly.pdbx_strand_id
1 'polypeptide(L)'
;VMMKEGLIELMFTSDNLWEMERKKYYLPGVMLTVNLQKDEVDSLKRLKTLQPDRPLMVAEFWPGWFDNWGDGHHKMDLGKVLTRVSNILKAGASVNLYMFHGIYFNTKIFLSLMILGTLRRDNGKTTPQISNVIG
;
A
#
# COMPACT_ATOMS: atom_id res chain seq x y z
N VAL A 1 -3.77 13.44 -19.46
CA VAL A 1 -5.24 13.35 -19.60
C VAL A 1 -5.90 14.24 -18.58
N MET A 2 -5.75 13.99 -17.27
CA MET A 2 -6.34 14.81 -16.19
C MET A 2 -6.22 16.35 -16.38
N MET A 3 -5.02 16.89 -16.59
CA MET A 3 -4.86 18.33 -16.86
C MET A 3 -5.55 18.83 -18.14
N LYS A 4 -5.64 17.98 -19.17
CA LYS A 4 -6.33 18.34 -20.43
C LYS A 4 -7.85 18.40 -20.22
N GLU A 5 -8.38 17.64 -19.28
CA GLU A 5 -9.79 17.67 -18.85
C GLU A 5 -10.09 18.81 -17.87
N GLY A 6 -9.12 19.70 -17.58
CA GLY A 6 -9.34 20.89 -16.76
C GLY A 6 -9.18 20.71 -15.25
N LEU A 7 -8.61 19.59 -14.77
CA LEU A 7 -8.26 19.42 -13.36
C LEU A 7 -7.07 20.33 -12.98
N ILE A 8 -7.23 21.11 -11.91
CA ILE A 8 -6.26 22.14 -11.47
C ILE A 8 -5.77 21.95 -10.03
N GLU A 9 -6.32 20.97 -9.32
CA GLU A 9 -6.00 20.64 -7.93
C GLU A 9 -4.63 19.97 -7.80
N LEU A 10 -4.19 19.77 -6.56
CA LEU A 10 -2.94 19.07 -6.25
C LEU A 10 -2.97 17.63 -6.79
N MET A 11 -2.12 17.35 -7.78
CA MET A 11 -1.88 16.00 -8.26
C MET A 11 -0.71 15.35 -7.52
N PHE A 12 -0.87 14.06 -7.22
CA PHE A 12 0.18 13.24 -6.64
C PHE A 12 0.14 11.81 -7.19
N THR A 13 1.26 11.09 -7.10
CA THR A 13 1.35 9.65 -7.34
C THR A 13 1.62 8.91 -6.03
N SER A 14 1.24 7.64 -5.97
CA SER A 14 1.27 6.82 -4.76
C SER A 14 1.87 5.46 -5.09
N ASP A 15 3.06 5.20 -4.58
CA ASP A 15 3.84 4.04 -4.98
C ASP A 15 4.66 3.48 -3.82
N ASN A 16 5.23 2.29 -4.02
CA ASN A 16 6.25 1.77 -3.11
C ASN A 16 7.58 2.50 -3.35
N LEU A 17 8.26 2.88 -2.26
CA LEU A 17 9.52 3.65 -2.33
C LEU A 17 10.60 2.95 -3.18
N TRP A 18 10.71 1.62 -3.06
CA TRP A 18 11.67 0.84 -3.82
C TRP A 18 11.50 0.97 -5.34
N GLU A 19 10.26 1.06 -5.81
CA GLU A 19 9.99 1.21 -7.25
C GLU A 19 10.33 2.62 -7.74
N MET A 20 9.99 3.65 -6.93
CA MET A 20 10.37 5.03 -7.22
C MET A 20 11.89 5.18 -7.37
N GLU A 21 12.66 4.63 -6.44
CA GLU A 21 14.12 4.77 -6.46
C GLU A 21 14.78 3.96 -7.58
N ARG A 22 14.36 2.69 -7.76
CA ARG A 22 15.04 1.78 -8.70
C ARG A 22 14.63 2.02 -10.14
N LYS A 23 13.33 2.19 -10.38
CA LYS A 23 12.78 2.29 -11.74
C LYS A 23 12.58 3.74 -12.18
N LYS A 24 12.65 4.70 -11.25
CA LYS A 24 12.37 6.13 -11.50
C LYS A 24 10.99 6.32 -12.12
N TYR A 25 10.03 5.50 -11.71
CA TYR A 25 8.65 5.57 -12.15
C TYR A 25 7.93 6.62 -11.32
N TYR A 26 8.20 7.88 -11.65
CA TYR A 26 7.45 9.02 -11.15
C TYR A 26 7.40 10.11 -12.20
N LEU A 27 6.33 10.89 -12.17
CA LEU A 27 6.09 11.95 -13.15
C LEU A 27 6.77 13.25 -12.70
N PRO A 28 7.62 13.86 -13.56
CA PRO A 28 8.19 15.17 -13.26
C PRO A 28 7.10 16.19 -12.94
N GLY A 29 7.30 16.98 -11.90
CA GLY A 29 6.34 18.01 -11.49
C GLY A 29 5.15 17.50 -10.66
N VAL A 30 4.92 16.18 -10.53
CA VAL A 30 3.82 15.61 -9.72
C VAL A 30 4.33 15.18 -8.34
N MET A 31 3.60 15.51 -7.27
CA MET A 31 4.02 15.19 -5.89
C MET A 31 4.12 13.68 -5.68
N LEU A 32 5.15 13.22 -4.96
CA LEU A 32 5.33 11.81 -4.66
C LEU A 32 4.75 11.49 -3.29
N THR A 33 4.11 10.35 -3.15
CA THR A 33 3.63 9.84 -1.85
C THR A 33 3.99 8.36 -1.75
N VAL A 34 4.11 7.86 -0.52
CA VAL A 34 4.57 6.48 -0.28
C VAL A 34 3.47 5.63 0.34
N ASN A 35 3.43 4.36 -0.07
CA ASN A 35 2.62 3.31 0.53
C ASN A 35 3.50 2.42 1.42
N LEU A 36 3.09 2.19 2.67
CA LEU A 36 3.88 1.37 3.61
C LEU A 36 3.04 0.74 4.71
N GLN A 37 3.53 -0.39 5.23
CA GLN A 37 3.08 -0.97 6.50
C GLN A 37 4.05 -0.70 7.65
N LYS A 38 5.34 -0.52 7.35
CA LYS A 38 6.46 -0.46 8.29
C LYS A 38 7.60 0.40 7.73
N ASP A 39 8.66 0.56 8.52
CA ASP A 39 9.89 1.27 8.15
C ASP A 39 9.61 2.75 7.81
N GLU A 40 8.65 3.35 8.51
CA GLU A 40 8.12 4.68 8.22
C GLU A 40 9.16 5.79 8.31
N VAL A 41 10.08 5.73 9.29
CA VAL A 41 11.11 6.75 9.47
C VAL A 41 12.12 6.73 8.33
N ASP A 42 12.58 5.54 7.91
CA ASP A 42 13.51 5.39 6.79
C ASP A 42 12.84 5.80 5.47
N SER A 43 11.61 5.32 5.27
CA SER A 43 10.85 5.58 4.05
C SER A 43 10.62 7.08 3.84
N LEU A 44 10.25 7.81 4.90
CA LEU A 44 10.02 9.25 4.84
C LEU A 44 11.30 10.05 4.62
N LYS A 45 12.42 9.64 5.23
CA LYS A 45 13.74 10.26 4.99
C LYS A 45 14.16 10.13 3.53
N ARG A 46 14.00 8.95 2.95
CA ARG A 46 14.35 8.67 1.55
C ARG A 46 13.41 9.36 0.58
N LEU A 47 12.11 9.39 0.88
CA LEU A 47 11.15 10.19 0.12
C LEU A 47 11.53 11.68 0.11
N LYS A 48 12.01 12.22 1.24
CA LYS A 48 12.51 13.60 1.31
C LYS A 48 13.72 13.83 0.41
N THR A 49 14.62 12.86 0.28
CA THR A 49 15.75 12.94 -0.66
C THR A 49 15.29 13.00 -2.12
N LEU A 50 14.21 12.29 -2.47
CA LEU A 50 13.66 12.29 -3.84
C LEU A 50 12.92 13.60 -4.17
N GLN A 51 12.31 14.25 -3.17
CA GLN A 51 11.55 15.50 -3.33
C GLN A 51 11.79 16.48 -2.16
N PRO A 52 12.97 17.13 -2.09
CA PRO A 52 13.40 17.91 -0.92
C PRO A 52 12.48 19.08 -0.59
N ASP A 53 11.83 19.68 -1.58
CA ASP A 53 11.03 20.90 -1.40
C ASP A 53 9.52 20.62 -1.27
N ARG A 54 9.12 19.35 -1.11
CA ARG A 54 7.72 18.94 -1.06
C ARG A 54 7.31 18.41 0.32
N PRO A 55 6.01 18.51 0.67
CA PRO A 55 5.50 17.91 1.89
C PRO A 55 5.59 16.39 1.81
N LEU A 56 5.69 15.76 2.98
CA LEU A 56 5.73 14.32 3.11
C LEU A 56 4.33 13.78 3.34
N MET A 57 3.97 12.72 2.62
CA MET A 57 2.67 12.07 2.79
C MET A 57 2.80 10.56 2.60
N VAL A 58 2.24 9.82 3.54
CA VAL A 58 1.95 8.40 3.43
C VAL A 58 0.52 8.28 2.90
N ALA A 59 0.38 7.96 1.61
CA ALA A 59 -0.93 7.90 0.95
C ALA A 59 -1.69 6.60 1.26
N GLU A 60 -0.96 5.53 1.60
CA GLU A 60 -1.55 4.34 2.21
C GLU A 60 -0.66 3.85 3.35
N PHE A 61 -1.10 4.08 4.58
CA PHE A 61 -0.63 3.34 5.73
C PHE A 61 -1.55 2.15 5.96
N TRP A 62 -1.02 0.94 5.96
CA TRP A 62 -1.81 -0.28 6.14
C TRP A 62 -1.82 -0.75 7.62
N PRO A 63 -2.82 -0.37 8.45
CA PRO A 63 -2.91 -0.79 9.85
C PRO A 63 -3.34 -2.26 10.02
N GLY A 64 -3.55 -2.97 8.90
CA GLY A 64 -3.97 -4.37 8.84
C GLY A 64 -3.67 -4.93 7.45
N TRP A 65 -4.25 -6.09 7.14
CA TRP A 65 -4.14 -6.70 5.82
C TRP A 65 -5.47 -7.38 5.44
N PHE A 66 -5.63 -7.68 4.16
CA PHE A 66 -6.76 -8.48 3.68
C PHE A 66 -6.49 -9.97 3.93
N ASP A 67 -7.56 -10.76 3.92
CA ASP A 67 -7.47 -12.22 4.04
C ASP A 67 -7.65 -12.89 2.69
N ASN A 68 -6.95 -14.01 2.51
CA ASN A 68 -7.24 -14.95 1.45
C ASN A 68 -8.10 -16.09 2.00
N TRP A 69 -8.88 -16.71 1.13
CA TRP A 69 -9.62 -17.92 1.46
C TRP A 69 -8.69 -19.04 1.91
N GLY A 70 -8.97 -19.63 3.07
CA GLY A 70 -8.19 -20.72 3.64
C GLY A 70 -6.97 -20.29 4.47
N ASP A 71 -6.60 -19.01 4.44
CA ASP A 71 -5.55 -18.46 5.30
C ASP A 71 -6.10 -18.07 6.68
N GLY A 72 -5.19 -17.93 7.66
CA GLY A 72 -5.53 -17.36 8.96
C GLY A 72 -5.84 -15.86 8.84
N HIS A 73 -6.79 -15.40 9.66
CA HIS A 73 -7.18 -13.99 9.69
C HIS A 73 -6.02 -13.08 10.10
N HIS A 74 -5.66 -12.14 9.24
CA HIS A 74 -4.57 -11.20 9.46
C HIS A 74 -4.96 -10.14 10.50
N LYS A 75 -4.14 -10.04 11.55
CA LYS A 75 -4.27 -9.01 12.58
C LYS A 75 -2.94 -8.32 12.79
N MET A 76 -3.00 -7.01 12.91
CA MET A 76 -1.86 -6.22 13.37
C MET A 76 -2.12 -5.74 14.80
N ASP A 77 -1.07 -5.77 15.62
CA ASP A 77 -1.12 -5.26 16.99
C ASP A 77 -1.38 -3.75 17.01
N LEU A 78 -2.34 -3.32 17.84
CA LEU A 78 -2.73 -1.91 17.98
C LEU A 78 -1.57 -1.04 18.48
N GLY A 79 -0.73 -1.56 19.39
CA GLY A 79 0.45 -0.85 19.88
C GLY A 79 1.43 -0.52 18.74
N LYS A 80 1.61 -1.46 17.81
CA LYS A 80 2.41 -1.22 16.59
C LYS A 80 1.77 -0.17 15.69
N VAL A 81 0.45 -0.20 15.48
CA VAL A 81 -0.26 0.80 14.68
C VAL A 81 -0.04 2.20 15.26
N LEU A 82 -0.29 2.38 16.57
CA LEU A 82 -0.13 3.65 17.27
C LEU A 82 1.31 4.17 17.19
N THR A 83 2.29 3.30 17.42
CA THR A 83 3.71 3.65 17.35
C THR A 83 4.08 4.16 15.95
N ARG A 84 3.66 3.45 14.89
CA ARG A 84 3.98 3.83 13.51
C ARG A 84 3.30 5.13 13.10
N VAL A 85 2.02 5.30 13.40
CA VAL A 85 1.31 6.56 13.13
C VAL A 85 1.94 7.72 13.88
N SER A 86 2.29 7.54 15.16
CA SER A 86 3.04 8.53 15.94
C SER A 86 4.37 8.91 15.26
N ASN A 87 5.12 7.93 14.74
CA ASN A 87 6.39 8.18 14.07
C ASN A 87 6.21 8.97 12.76
N ILE A 88 5.17 8.67 11.98
CA ILE A 88 4.81 9.42 10.76
C ILE A 88 4.50 10.89 11.10
N LEU A 89 3.65 11.11 12.11
CA LEU A 89 3.26 12.45 12.53
C LEU A 89 4.45 13.24 13.11
N LYS A 90 5.32 12.60 13.91
CA LYS A 90 6.55 13.23 14.44
C LYS A 90 7.54 13.61 13.35
N ALA A 91 7.53 12.91 12.22
CA ALA A 91 8.31 13.27 11.04
C ALA A 91 7.71 14.45 10.24
N GLY A 92 6.57 15.00 10.68
CA GLY A 92 5.88 16.10 10.01
C GLY A 92 5.15 15.68 8.74
N ALA A 93 4.88 14.38 8.57
CA ALA A 93 4.21 13.84 7.40
C ALA A 93 2.70 13.70 7.61
N SER A 94 1.93 13.91 6.54
CA SER A 94 0.51 13.55 6.48
C SER A 94 0.36 12.03 6.32
N VAL A 95 -0.77 11.48 6.78
CA VAL A 95 -1.05 10.04 6.69
C VAL A 95 -2.50 9.78 6.31
N ASN A 96 -2.72 8.82 5.43
CA ASN A 96 -4.02 8.23 5.15
C ASN A 96 -4.02 6.77 5.62
N LEU A 97 -5.03 6.39 6.42
CA LEU A 97 -5.16 5.06 7.01
C LEU A 97 -5.97 4.17 6.07
N TYR A 98 -5.32 3.19 5.45
CA TYR A 98 -5.92 2.30 4.47
C TYR A 98 -5.99 0.85 5.00
N MET A 99 -7.12 0.32 5.45
CA MET A 99 -8.44 0.94 5.56
C MET A 99 -8.69 1.42 6.99
N PHE A 100 -9.17 2.65 7.16
CA PHE A 100 -9.69 3.13 8.43
C PHE A 100 -10.97 2.40 8.84
N HIS A 101 -11.88 2.22 7.87
CA HIS A 101 -13.07 1.40 8.00
C HIS A 101 -13.13 0.43 6.83
N GLY A 102 -12.87 -0.86 7.10
CA GLY A 102 -13.13 -1.95 6.17
C GLY A 102 -14.55 -2.48 6.39
N ILE A 103 -15.31 -2.70 5.31
CA ILE A 103 -16.62 -3.34 5.41
C ILE A 103 -16.41 -4.82 5.77
N TYR A 104 -16.96 -5.25 6.91
CA TYR A 104 -16.89 -6.63 7.39
C TYR A 104 -18.14 -7.46 7.02
N PHE A 105 -19.13 -6.86 6.36
CA PHE A 105 -20.39 -7.53 6.00
C PHE A 105 -20.50 -7.69 4.48
N ASN A 106 -20.47 -8.95 4.01
CA ASN A 106 -20.82 -9.37 2.65
C ASN A 106 -20.28 -8.44 1.56
N THR A 107 -19.04 -8.67 1.10
CA THR A 107 -18.71 -8.44 -0.31
C THR A 107 -19.76 -9.21 -1.11
N LYS A 108 -20.82 -8.51 -1.54
CA LYS A 108 -22.00 -9.09 -2.18
C LYS A 108 -21.55 -9.87 -3.42
N ILE A 109 -21.37 -11.16 -3.24
CA ILE A 109 -21.34 -12.29 -4.19
C ILE A 109 -20.48 -12.18 -5.47
N PHE A 110 -19.93 -11.03 -5.91
CA PHE A 110 -19.13 -10.95 -7.15
C PHE A 110 -17.98 -9.91 -7.20
N LEU A 111 -17.65 -9.17 -6.14
CA LEU A 111 -16.63 -8.09 -6.18
C LEU A 111 -15.26 -8.41 -5.57
N SER A 112 -14.95 -9.69 -5.30
CA SER A 112 -13.60 -10.08 -4.87
C SER A 112 -12.67 -10.19 -6.08
N LEU A 113 -11.63 -9.36 -6.16
CA LEU A 113 -10.51 -9.62 -7.09
C LEU A 113 -9.57 -10.66 -6.49
N MET A 114 -9.25 -11.70 -7.27
CA MET A 114 -8.19 -12.65 -6.93
C MET A 114 -6.84 -12.02 -7.27
N ILE A 115 -6.08 -11.60 -6.26
CA ILE A 115 -4.67 -11.21 -6.43
C ILE A 115 -3.86 -12.51 -6.48
N LEU A 116 -3.67 -13.06 -7.68
CA LEU A 116 -2.82 -14.24 -7.87
C LEU A 116 -1.34 -13.83 -7.84
N GLY A 117 -0.78 -13.73 -6.63
CA GLY A 117 0.63 -13.47 -6.39
C GLY A 117 1.48 -14.74 -6.39
N THR A 118 2.12 -15.03 -7.52
CA THR A 118 3.37 -15.81 -7.70
C THR A 118 3.51 -17.18 -7.03
N LEU A 119 3.63 -18.21 -7.90
CA LEU A 119 4.21 -19.52 -7.63
C LEU A 119 5.40 -19.45 -6.65
N ARG A 120 5.26 -20.02 -5.47
CA ARG A 120 6.40 -20.40 -4.63
C ARG A 120 7.18 -21.48 -5.36
N ARG A 121 8.37 -21.13 -5.86
CA ARG A 121 9.27 -22.04 -6.55
C ARG A 121 10.13 -22.79 -5.53
N ASP A 122 9.55 -23.75 -4.83
CA ASP A 122 10.34 -24.71 -4.03
C ASP A 122 10.81 -25.85 -4.95
N ASN A 123 12.12 -25.90 -5.20
CA ASN A 123 12.89 -27.06 -5.68
C ASN A 123 12.24 -27.94 -6.76
N GLY A 124 11.82 -27.32 -7.87
CA GLY A 124 11.65 -28.04 -9.14
C GLY A 124 10.42 -28.94 -9.26
N LYS A 125 9.44 -28.84 -8.36
CA LYS A 125 8.14 -29.51 -8.54
C LYS A 125 7.00 -28.50 -8.48
N THR A 126 6.43 -28.20 -9.64
CA THR A 126 5.15 -27.50 -9.77
C THR A 126 4.03 -28.47 -9.44
N THR A 127 3.43 -28.34 -8.25
CA THR A 127 2.18 -29.02 -7.92
C THR A 127 1.05 -27.99 -7.98
N PRO A 128 0.11 -28.08 -8.95
CA PRO A 128 -1.11 -27.28 -8.90
C PRO A 128 -2.02 -27.86 -7.82
N GLN A 129 -2.28 -27.09 -6.76
CA GLN A 129 -3.40 -27.36 -5.86
C GLN A 129 -4.64 -26.71 -6.47
N ILE A 130 -5.39 -27.49 -7.26
CA ILE A 130 -6.79 -27.18 -7.56
C ILE A 130 -7.59 -27.86 -6.44
N SER A 131 -8.03 -27.12 -5.43
CA SER A 131 -9.08 -27.61 -4.52
C SER A 131 -10.44 -27.27 -5.13
N ASN A 132 -11.28 -28.30 -5.17
CA ASN A 132 -12.46 -28.39 -6.01
C ASN A 132 -13.54 -27.35 -5.73
N VAL A 133 -14.21 -27.01 -6.83
CA VAL A 133 -15.41 -26.21 -6.98
C VAL A 133 -16.64 -27.05 -6.59
N ILE A 134 -17.53 -26.47 -5.78
CA ILE A 134 -18.93 -26.85 -5.47
C ILE A 134 -19.16 -28.15 -4.65
N GLY A 135 -19.82 -27.97 -3.51
CA GLY A 135 -20.50 -28.97 -2.68
C GLY A 135 -21.30 -28.26 -1.60
#